data_AF-A0A7C1XWG3-F1
#
_entry.id   AF-A0A7C1XWG3-F1
#
_cell.length_a   1.000
_cell.length_b   1.000
_cell.length_c   1.000
_cell.angle_alpha   90.00
_cell.angle_beta   90.00
_cell.angle_gamma   90.00
#
_symmetry.space_group_name_H-M   'P 1'
#
loop_
_entity.id
_entity.type
_entity.pdbx_description
1 polymer ?
#
loop_
_entity_poly.entity_id
_entity_poly.type
_entity_poly.pdbx_seq_one_letter_code
_entity_poly.pdbx_strand_id
1 'polypeptide(L)' 'MQLALYQPDIPPNVGTILRMAACLNVAVNIIEPC' A
#
# COMPACT_ATOMS: atom_id res chain seq x y z
N MET A 1 -9.07 -0.38 10.61
CA MET A 1 -8.73 -1.26 9.46
C MET A 1 -7.33 -0.89 8.99
N GLN A 2 -6.50 -1.85 8.61
CA GLN A 2 -5.16 -1.60 8.03
C GLN A 2 -4.94 -2.50 6.81
N LEU A 3 -4.26 -1.98 5.80
CA LEU A 3 -3.87 -2.69 4.58
C LEU A 3 -2.40 -3.10 4.69
N ALA A 4 -2.09 -4.35 4.34
CA ALA A 4 -0.72 -4.83 4.27
C ALA A 4 -0.36 -5.17 2.82
N LEU A 5 0.69 -4.54 2.30
CA LEU A 5 1.28 -4.84 1.00
C LEU A 5 2.46 -5.77 1.21
N TYR A 6 2.27 -7.04 0.88
CA TYR A 6 3.33 -8.04 1.00
C TYR A 6 4.18 -8.08 -0.27
N GLN A 7 5.45 -7.70 -0.14
CA GLN A 7 6.47 -7.69 -1.18
C GLN A 7 5.98 -7.08 -2.51
N PRO A 8 5.49 -5.83 -2.50
CA PRO A 8 4.95 -5.23 -3.73
C PRO A 8 6.08 -4.86 -4.70
N ASP A 9 6.13 -5.55 -5.84
CA ASP A 9 7.18 -5.44 -6.86
C ASP A 9 6.88 -4.43 -7.99
N ILE A 10 5.64 -3.92 -8.07
CA ILE A 10 5.19 -2.97 -9.10
C ILE A 10 4.95 -1.57 -8.48
N PRO A 11 5.88 -0.60 -8.62
CA PRO A 11 5.76 0.71 -7.99
C PRO A 11 4.49 1.51 -8.35
N PRO A 12 3.99 1.50 -9.60
CA PRO A 12 2.72 2.14 -9.94
C PRO A 12 1.51 1.61 -9.15
N ASN A 13 1.50 0.31 -8.83
CA ASN A 13 0.42 -0.30 -8.05
C ASN A 13 0.46 0.21 -6.61
N VAL A 14 1.65 0.29 -6.00
CA VAL A 14 1.85 0.87 -4.66
C VAL A 14 1.33 2.30 -4.62
N GLY A 15 1.69 3.14 -5.59
CA GLY A 15 1.22 4.52 -5.67
C GLY A 15 -0.30 4.64 -5.74
N THR A 16 -0.95 3.78 -6.52
CA THR A 16 -2.41 3.73 -6.65
C THR A 16 -3.08 3.35 -5.33
N ILE A 17 -2.55 2.33 -4.65
CA ILE A 17 -3.08 1.86 -3.36
C ILE A 17 -2.87 2.89 -2.25
N LEU A 18 -1.69 3.54 -2.20
CA LEU A 18 -1.43 4.61 -1.25
C LEU A 18 -2.39 5.80 -1.43
N ARG A 19 -2.68 6.18 -2.68
CA ARG A 19 -3.68 7.21 -2.97
C ARG A 19 -5.06 6.82 -2.46
N MET A 20 -5.51 5.61 -2.75
CA MET A 20 -6.79 5.09 -2.27
C MET A 20 -6.85 5.09 -0.74
N ALA A 21 -5.81 4.58 -0.09
CA ALA A 21 -5.74 4.48 1.36
C ALA A 21 -5.79 5.85 2.06
N ALA A 22 -5.14 6.86 1.48
CA ALA A 22 -5.21 8.24 1.96
C ALA A 22 -6.64 8.81 1.89
N CYS A 23 -7.37 8.58 0.79
CA CYS A 23 -8.75 9.06 0.64
C CYS A 23 -9.72 8.39 1.63
N LEU A 24 -9.43 7.16 2.05
CA LEU A 24 -10.27 6.37 2.95
C LEU A 24 -9.81 6.42 4.41
N ASN A 25 -8.78 7.20 4.72
CA ASN A 25 -8.15 7.25 6.04
C ASN A 25 -7.76 5.85 6.58
N VAL A 26 -7.15 5.04 5.71
CA VAL A 26 -6.70 3.67 6.02
C VAL A 26 -5.17 3.64 6.08
N ALA A 27 -4.61 3.06 7.14
CA ALA A 27 -3.16 2.88 7.25
C ALA A 27 -2.67 1.74 6.33
N VAL A 28 -1.48 1.91 5.75
CA VAL A 28 -0.83 0.93 4.86
C VAL A 28 0.52 0.53 5.46
N ASN A 29 0.77 -0.77 5.57
CA ASN A 29 2.07 -1.35 5.92
C ASN A 29 2.67 -2.01 4.68
N ILE A 30 3.95 -1.78 4.42
CA ILE A 30 4.71 -2.51 3.39
C ILE A 30 5.53 -3.57 4.12
N ILE A 31 5.40 -4.82 3.68
CA ILE A 31 6.17 -5.95 4.19
C ILE A 31 7.22 -6.27 3.12
N GLU A 32 8.46 -5.98 3.45
CA GLU A 32 9.65 -6.24 2.63
C GLU A 32 9.94 -7.75 2.50
N PRO A 33 10.80 -8.18 1.54
CA PRO A 33 11.52 -7.40 0.52
C PRO A 33 10.64 -6.99 -0.66
N CYS A 34 10.87 -5.80 -1.21
CA CYS A 34 10.19 -5.30 -2.40
C CYS A 34 11.16 -4.54 -3.31
#